data_AF-A0A662SAN9-F1
#
_entry.id   AF-A0A662SAN9-F1
#
_cell.length_a   1.000
_cell.length_b   1.000
_cell.length_c   1.000
_cell.angle_alpha   90.00
_cell.angle_beta   90.00
_cell.angle_gamma   90.00
#
_symmetry.space_group_name_H-M   'P 1'
#
loop_
_entity.id
_entity.type
_entity.pdbx_description
1 polymer ?
#
loop_
_entity_poly.entity_id
_entity_poly.type
_entity_poly.pdbx_seq_one_letter_code
_entity_poly.pdbx_strand_id
1 'polypeptide(L)'
;MTKIRLFERYPFYRPYSNAASKIVFNEDIREALKDDSSIRSEIQEYKKRGVKLFFTLYDKWFLYARFDQPDFKPRPVDREFWPGTEEYNEFIYKLYKICEELGINYGCEAFRTMDLSVPYARENPAESGGFWSYGESIVKPDGSFEIECPNPGRMESNPGECDLKFEKVKYIFAFKEEKVQTHDFYQWKVTETRNITSEVSFETEVNDEGKIVKIKGLWKNGGPEWRVYAIVELKAQEFDYAIDAGLIWAKKLVDKYESMGIKLKAIYQDEPHIWWDWGNWKKYGEGLNLPDMIYVTDALVEKFYKMYGMTFEDKIFVFFPRRELKEAKGRFFESPEKTLLFKAYYFELLEDLYLRFNVELKKYAEQKWGEIDLIGHDTWCNTIGDDCAQREIRVGSFDSWKFRRRWWGSGGRSDFGESGHIEFDYYGFSLATSFSKGCKPEWGYYGYWSLRDIGKKMREVIADIEATFGLESMHKWILKPVQGMATRKTELLCIFPKYFPYYYPMHQWYTAMHITDYVTDEEFSEYAEILEDKIEINDYVYNALIVQYTPIIFKETFEKIKKFVSNGGTAILLGPPILLYHDGGQAKKDFEDLLGIRIVD
;
A
#
# COMPACT_ATOMS: atom_id res chain seq x y z
N MET A 1 -8.49 -26.22 32.87
CA MET A 1 -8.78 -25.83 31.47
C MET A 1 -9.55 -24.52 31.49
N THR A 2 -8.83 -23.42 31.46
CA THR A 2 -9.39 -22.07 31.52
C THR A 2 -9.94 -21.75 30.13
N LYS A 3 -11.27 -21.62 30.00
CA LYS A 3 -11.91 -21.16 28.76
C LYS A 3 -11.39 -19.74 28.47
N ILE A 4 -10.56 -19.62 27.44
CA ILE A 4 -10.07 -18.35 26.93
C ILE A 4 -11.24 -17.68 26.20
N ARG A 5 -12.03 -16.88 26.93
CA ARG A 5 -13.00 -15.95 26.32
C ARG A 5 -12.26 -14.69 25.94
N LEU A 6 -11.82 -14.62 24.69
CA LEU A 6 -10.85 -13.63 24.27
C LEU A 6 -11.46 -12.38 23.62
N PHE A 7 -12.69 -12.41 23.11
CA PHE A 7 -13.16 -11.29 22.25
C PHE A 7 -14.64 -10.88 22.41
N GLU A 8 -15.32 -11.23 23.51
CA GLU A 8 -16.72 -10.81 23.74
C GLU A 8 -16.93 -9.27 23.88
N ARG A 9 -15.87 -8.43 23.86
CA ARG A 9 -15.96 -7.01 24.24
C ARG A 9 -15.37 -5.96 23.30
N TYR A 10 -14.87 -6.30 22.12
CA TYR A 10 -14.46 -5.28 21.15
C TYR A 10 -15.20 -5.42 19.82
N PRO A 11 -16.09 -4.47 19.47
CA PRO A 11 -16.79 -4.47 18.20
C PRO A 11 -15.85 -3.89 17.12
N PHE A 12 -14.82 -4.65 16.72
CA PHE A 12 -13.76 -4.16 15.83
C PHE A 12 -14.17 -4.00 14.36
N TYR A 13 -15.31 -4.56 13.95
CA TYR A 13 -15.84 -4.36 12.61
C TYR A 13 -17.36 -4.23 12.69
N ARG A 14 -17.87 -3.00 12.90
CA ARG A 14 -19.29 -2.66 12.65
C ARG A 14 -19.55 -1.89 11.33
N PRO A 15 -18.78 -2.05 10.23
CA PRO A 15 -19.07 -1.31 8.99
C PRO A 15 -20.36 -1.80 8.30
N TYR A 16 -20.90 -2.94 8.72
CA TYR A 16 -22.32 -3.25 8.54
C TYR A 16 -22.94 -3.31 9.93
N SER A 17 -24.03 -2.59 10.17
CA SER A 17 -24.82 -2.76 11.39
C SER A 17 -25.30 -4.21 11.60
N ASN A 18 -25.12 -5.08 10.60
CA ASN A 18 -25.53 -6.46 10.55
C ASN A 18 -24.38 -7.42 10.13
N ALA A 19 -23.09 -7.14 10.36
CA ALA A 19 -22.01 -8.12 10.15
C ALA A 19 -21.29 -8.49 11.46
N ALA A 20 -20.68 -9.68 11.49
CA ALA A 20 -19.81 -10.15 12.57
C ALA A 20 -18.55 -10.81 11.99
N SER A 21 -17.42 -10.60 12.65
CA SER A 21 -16.13 -11.19 12.28
C SER A 21 -15.59 -12.11 13.36
N LYS A 22 -14.79 -13.10 12.95
CA LYS A 22 -13.99 -13.93 13.85
C LYS A 22 -12.58 -14.06 13.32
N ILE A 23 -11.59 -13.72 14.15
CA ILE A 23 -10.19 -14.05 13.88
C ILE A 23 -9.98 -15.54 14.17
N VAL A 24 -9.37 -16.26 13.24
CA VAL A 24 -9.15 -17.70 13.30
C VAL A 24 -7.67 -18.01 13.19
N PHE A 25 -7.19 -18.92 14.05
CA PHE A 25 -5.81 -19.43 14.01
C PHE A 25 -5.77 -20.93 13.74
N ASN A 26 -4.56 -21.51 13.70
CA ASN A 26 -4.37 -22.94 13.41
C ASN A 26 -5.19 -23.84 14.34
N GLU A 27 -5.24 -23.52 15.64
CA GLU A 27 -6.00 -24.29 16.63
C GLU A 27 -7.51 -24.20 16.39
N ASP A 28 -8.04 -23.02 16.06
CA ASP A 28 -9.46 -22.83 15.76
C ASP A 28 -9.89 -23.64 14.53
N ILE A 29 -9.05 -23.66 13.49
CA ILE A 29 -9.29 -24.44 12.27
C ILE A 29 -9.29 -25.94 12.62
N ARG A 30 -8.29 -26.43 13.36
CA ARG A 30 -8.23 -27.84 13.78
C ARG A 30 -9.41 -28.24 14.66
N GLU A 31 -9.85 -27.36 15.55
CA GLU A 31 -11.01 -27.59 16.41
C GLU A 31 -12.28 -27.68 15.57
N ALA A 32 -12.54 -26.69 14.71
CA ALA A 32 -13.71 -26.64 13.84
C ALA A 32 -13.76 -27.80 12.84
N LEU A 33 -12.60 -28.32 12.40
CA LEU A 33 -12.55 -29.51 11.55
C LEU A 33 -12.97 -30.79 12.30
N LYS A 34 -12.74 -30.86 13.62
CA LYS A 34 -13.11 -32.01 14.47
C LYS A 34 -14.54 -31.92 15.00
N ASP A 35 -14.96 -30.74 15.45
CA ASP A 35 -16.26 -30.47 16.06
C ASP A 35 -16.68 -29.01 15.77
N ASP A 36 -17.78 -28.84 15.03
CA ASP A 36 -18.29 -27.53 14.62
C ASP A 36 -19.26 -26.92 15.64
N SER A 37 -19.58 -27.61 16.74
CA SER A 37 -20.61 -27.19 17.70
C SER A 37 -20.34 -25.82 18.32
N SER A 38 -19.07 -25.53 18.65
CA SER A 38 -18.61 -24.27 19.22
C SER A 38 -18.85 -23.09 18.27
N ILE A 39 -18.34 -23.18 17.04
CA ILE A 39 -18.46 -22.10 16.05
C ILE A 39 -19.91 -21.95 15.55
N ARG A 40 -20.66 -23.04 15.45
CA ARG A 40 -22.10 -23.01 15.16
C ARG A 40 -22.88 -22.27 16.23
N SER A 41 -22.62 -22.54 17.51
CA SER A 41 -23.27 -21.83 18.63
C SER A 41 -22.96 -20.33 18.59
N GLU A 42 -21.74 -19.96 18.23
CA GLU A 42 -21.32 -18.57 18.08
C GLU A 42 -22.07 -17.86 16.94
N ILE A 43 -22.13 -18.47 15.75
CA ILE A 43 -22.87 -17.91 14.60
C ILE A 43 -24.38 -17.79 14.92
N GLN A 44 -24.94 -18.76 15.65
CA GLN A 44 -26.34 -18.68 16.12
C GLN A 44 -26.57 -17.50 17.06
N GLU A 45 -25.61 -17.17 17.92
CA GLU A 45 -25.70 -16.00 18.80
C GLU A 45 -25.65 -14.71 17.99
N TYR A 46 -24.76 -14.61 17.01
CA TYR A 46 -24.74 -13.47 16.08
C TYR A 46 -26.07 -13.32 15.33
N LYS A 47 -26.65 -14.43 14.84
CA LYS A 47 -27.99 -14.42 14.23
C LYS A 47 -29.03 -13.80 15.14
N LYS A 48 -29.07 -14.21 16.42
CA LYS A 48 -30.03 -13.68 17.41
C LYS A 48 -29.87 -12.18 17.63
N ARG A 49 -28.67 -11.64 17.41
CA ARG A 49 -28.36 -10.20 17.48
C ARG A 49 -28.67 -9.44 16.18
N GLY A 50 -29.22 -10.11 15.15
CA GLY A 50 -29.60 -9.49 13.88
C GLY A 50 -28.49 -9.45 12.82
N VAL A 51 -27.40 -10.19 13.02
CA VAL A 51 -26.31 -10.30 12.05
C VAL A 51 -26.80 -11.04 10.80
N LYS A 52 -26.47 -10.49 9.63
CA LYS A 52 -26.78 -10.99 8.28
C LYS A 52 -25.55 -11.47 7.52
N LEU A 53 -24.33 -11.09 7.93
CA LEU A 53 -23.07 -11.52 7.33
C LEU A 53 -22.10 -11.97 8.43
N PHE A 54 -21.59 -13.19 8.33
CA PHE A 54 -20.50 -13.69 9.17
C PHE A 54 -19.25 -13.85 8.32
N PHE A 55 -18.10 -13.42 8.82
CA PHE A 55 -16.83 -13.61 8.12
C PHE A 55 -15.67 -14.00 9.03
N THR A 56 -14.72 -14.73 8.44
CA THR A 56 -13.49 -15.15 9.12
C THR A 56 -12.26 -14.46 8.56
N LEU A 57 -11.31 -14.16 9.45
CA LEU A 57 -10.06 -13.47 9.19
C LEU A 57 -8.89 -14.25 9.81
N TYR A 58 -7.73 -14.31 9.15
CA TYR A 58 -6.47 -14.73 9.74
C TYR A 58 -5.51 -13.55 9.75
N ASP A 59 -5.17 -13.06 10.94
CA ASP A 59 -4.20 -11.99 11.08
C ASP A 59 -3.26 -12.26 12.26
N LYS A 60 -1.99 -12.47 11.92
CA LYS A 60 -0.89 -12.76 12.82
C LYS A 60 -0.67 -11.60 13.79
N TRP A 61 -0.97 -10.35 13.42
CA TRP A 61 -0.84 -9.18 14.29
C TRP A 61 -1.61 -9.35 15.60
N PHE A 62 -2.80 -9.94 15.56
CA PHE A 62 -3.60 -10.22 16.76
C PHE A 62 -2.99 -11.28 17.68
N LEU A 63 -2.01 -12.06 17.22
CA LEU A 63 -1.18 -12.90 18.11
C LEU A 63 -0.21 -12.06 18.92
N TYR A 64 0.19 -10.88 18.44
CA TYR A 64 1.13 -9.98 19.12
C TYR A 64 0.43 -8.88 19.94
N ALA A 65 -0.78 -8.48 19.55
CA ALA A 65 -1.50 -7.33 20.09
C ALA A 65 -2.28 -7.58 21.41
N ARG A 66 -1.67 -8.27 22.39
CA ARG A 66 -2.27 -8.51 23.73
C ARG A 66 -1.80 -7.50 24.76
N PHE A 67 -2.18 -6.25 24.57
CA PHE A 67 -1.71 -5.14 25.40
C PHE A 67 -2.35 -5.09 26.80
N ASP A 68 -3.39 -5.89 27.06
CA ASP A 68 -4.01 -6.07 28.38
C ASP A 68 -3.26 -7.05 29.28
N GLN A 69 -2.25 -7.75 28.73
CA GLN A 69 -1.44 -8.73 29.43
C GLN A 69 0.05 -8.37 29.27
N PRO A 70 0.63 -7.59 30.20
CA PRO A 70 2.03 -7.15 30.13
C PRO A 70 3.05 -8.29 30.02
N ASP A 71 2.70 -9.48 30.50
CA ASP A 71 3.53 -10.69 30.49
C ASP A 71 3.22 -11.63 29.32
N PHE A 72 2.35 -11.23 28.40
CA PHE A 72 1.99 -12.05 27.25
C PHE A 72 3.21 -12.19 26.33
N LYS A 73 3.77 -13.40 26.30
CA LYS A 73 4.77 -13.78 25.30
C LYS A 73 4.01 -14.25 24.06
N PRO A 74 4.10 -13.53 22.92
CA PRO A 74 3.56 -14.04 21.68
C PRO A 74 4.18 -15.40 21.40
N ARG A 75 3.34 -16.37 21.07
CA ARG A 75 3.83 -17.62 20.52
C ARG A 75 4.00 -17.36 19.02
N PRO A 76 5.23 -17.35 18.48
CA PRO A 76 5.38 -17.45 17.04
C PRO A 76 4.78 -18.79 16.64
N VAL A 77 3.66 -18.76 15.93
CA VAL A 77 3.07 -19.95 15.34
C VAL A 77 3.04 -19.69 13.84
N ASP A 78 3.81 -20.49 13.10
CA ASP A 78 3.76 -20.47 11.65
C ASP A 78 2.35 -20.83 11.18
N ARG A 79 1.81 -20.08 10.21
CA ARG A 79 0.50 -20.41 9.63
C ARG A 79 0.60 -21.72 8.87
N GLU A 80 -0.23 -22.68 9.26
CA GLU A 80 -0.25 -24.01 8.64
C GLU A 80 -1.30 -24.11 7.54
N PHE A 81 -2.46 -23.47 7.76
CA PHE A 81 -3.61 -23.57 6.86
C PHE A 81 -3.71 -22.31 5.98
N TRP A 82 -3.66 -22.50 4.67
CA TRP A 82 -3.68 -21.44 3.66
C TRP A 82 -4.83 -21.67 2.68
N PRO A 83 -5.46 -20.62 2.12
CA PRO A 83 -6.38 -20.78 1.00
C PRO A 83 -5.78 -21.64 -0.11
N GLY A 84 -6.54 -22.60 -0.62
CA GLY A 84 -6.04 -23.57 -1.59
C GLY A 84 -5.63 -24.92 -0.99
N THR A 85 -5.19 -24.99 0.27
CA THR A 85 -4.93 -26.29 0.93
C THR A 85 -6.21 -27.06 1.21
N GLU A 86 -6.14 -28.39 1.25
CA GLU A 86 -7.32 -29.24 1.41
C GLU A 86 -8.07 -28.93 2.72
N GLU A 87 -7.35 -28.87 3.83
CA GLU A 87 -7.90 -28.64 5.16
C GLU A 87 -8.52 -27.25 5.31
N TYR A 88 -7.90 -26.21 4.74
CA TYR A 88 -8.47 -24.86 4.78
C TYR A 88 -9.75 -24.79 3.94
N ASN A 89 -9.75 -25.43 2.76
CA ASN A 89 -10.96 -25.47 1.92
C ASN A 89 -12.10 -26.25 2.59
N GLU A 90 -11.79 -27.34 3.31
CA GLU A 90 -12.79 -28.06 4.12
C GLU A 90 -13.34 -27.20 5.26
N PHE A 91 -12.47 -26.43 5.92
CA PHE A 91 -12.88 -25.48 6.96
C PHE A 91 -13.84 -24.40 6.42
N ILE A 92 -13.49 -23.76 5.30
CA ILE A 92 -14.36 -22.78 4.63
C ILE A 92 -15.68 -23.40 4.20
N TYR A 93 -15.68 -24.63 3.68
CA TYR A 93 -16.89 -25.36 3.32
C TYR A 93 -17.80 -25.58 4.53
N LYS A 94 -17.27 -26.04 5.66
CA LYS A 94 -18.04 -26.26 6.89
C LYS A 94 -18.68 -24.96 7.37
N LEU A 95 -17.93 -23.86 7.41
CA LEU A 95 -18.46 -22.56 7.82
C LEU A 95 -19.53 -22.03 6.87
N TYR A 96 -19.31 -22.18 5.57
CA TYR A 96 -20.30 -21.81 4.56
C TYR A 96 -21.61 -22.58 4.79
N LYS A 97 -21.55 -23.90 5.01
CA LYS A 97 -22.74 -24.74 5.25
C LYS A 97 -23.47 -24.37 6.54
N ILE A 98 -22.73 -24.10 7.62
CA ILE A 98 -23.34 -23.62 8.87
C ILE A 98 -24.07 -22.29 8.65
N CYS A 99 -23.45 -21.35 7.94
CA CYS A 99 -24.06 -20.05 7.64
C CYS A 99 -25.29 -20.20 6.75
N GLU A 100 -25.22 -21.05 5.72
CA GLU A 100 -26.33 -21.39 4.82
C GLU A 100 -27.52 -21.98 5.59
N GLU A 101 -27.30 -22.98 6.45
CA GLU A 101 -28.34 -23.57 7.32
C GLU A 101 -28.95 -22.56 8.28
N LEU A 102 -28.15 -21.61 8.77
CA LEU A 102 -28.59 -20.55 9.65
C LEU A 102 -29.17 -19.35 8.90
N GLY A 103 -29.18 -19.33 7.56
CA GLY A 103 -29.68 -18.20 6.76
C GLY A 103 -28.89 -16.91 6.97
N ILE A 104 -27.57 -17.01 7.18
CA ILE A 104 -26.62 -15.90 7.27
C ILE A 104 -25.69 -15.97 6.06
N ASN A 105 -25.35 -14.83 5.47
CA ASN A 105 -24.35 -14.76 4.40
C ASN A 105 -22.96 -15.04 4.98
N TYR A 106 -22.10 -15.68 4.18
CA TYR A 106 -20.72 -15.97 4.57
C TYR A 106 -19.71 -15.23 3.70
N GLY A 107 -18.67 -14.71 4.32
CA GLY A 107 -17.49 -14.15 3.67
C GLY A 107 -16.20 -14.58 4.37
N CYS A 108 -15.05 -14.35 3.75
CA CYS A 108 -13.75 -14.60 4.37
C CYS A 108 -12.63 -13.82 3.68
N GLU A 109 -11.44 -13.88 4.27
CA GLU A 109 -10.18 -13.36 3.75
C GLU A 109 -9.56 -14.17 2.61
N ALA A 110 -10.17 -15.29 2.17
CA ALA A 110 -9.51 -16.28 1.32
C ALA A 110 -9.03 -15.78 -0.06
N PHE A 111 -9.23 -14.50 -0.41
CA PHE A 111 -8.68 -13.87 -1.62
C PHE A 111 -7.72 -12.71 -1.36
N ARG A 112 -7.24 -12.53 -0.12
CA ARG A 112 -6.13 -11.62 0.14
C ARG A 112 -4.91 -12.08 -0.63
N THR A 113 -4.29 -11.20 -1.40
CA THR A 113 -3.22 -11.61 -2.33
C THR A 113 -2.07 -12.36 -1.66
N MET A 114 -1.64 -11.94 -0.46
CA MET A 114 -0.62 -12.66 0.33
C MET A 114 -1.08 -14.02 0.85
N ASP A 115 -2.37 -14.20 1.14
CA ASP A 115 -2.89 -15.50 1.55
C ASP A 115 -2.85 -16.52 0.40
N LEU A 116 -3.00 -16.01 -0.82
CA LEU A 116 -2.96 -16.79 -2.05
C LEU A 116 -1.53 -17.00 -2.57
N SER A 117 -0.62 -16.06 -2.30
CA SER A 117 0.71 -16.04 -2.89
C SER A 117 1.63 -17.12 -2.34
N VAL A 118 1.60 -17.36 -1.03
CA VAL A 118 2.37 -18.40 -0.35
C VAL A 118 2.04 -19.82 -0.86
N PRO A 119 0.78 -20.28 -0.86
CA PRO A 119 0.45 -21.60 -1.41
C PRO A 119 0.76 -21.71 -2.90
N TYR A 120 0.51 -20.67 -3.71
CA TYR A 120 0.89 -20.66 -5.12
C TYR A 120 2.40 -20.83 -5.32
N ALA A 121 3.22 -20.06 -4.61
CA ALA A 121 4.68 -20.09 -4.75
C ALA A 121 5.28 -21.41 -4.28
N ARG A 122 4.65 -22.09 -3.32
CA ARG A 122 5.04 -23.46 -2.90
C ARG A 122 4.79 -24.48 -4.01
N GLU A 123 3.69 -24.34 -4.74
CA GLU A 123 3.37 -25.21 -5.89
C GLU A 123 4.20 -24.85 -7.14
N ASN A 124 4.53 -23.57 -7.32
CA ASN A 124 5.12 -23.02 -8.55
C ASN A 124 6.36 -22.15 -8.25
N PRO A 125 7.42 -22.69 -7.63
CA PRO A 125 8.55 -21.89 -7.14
C PRO A 125 9.34 -21.17 -8.24
N ALA A 126 9.30 -21.68 -9.49
CA ALA A 126 9.98 -21.02 -10.62
C ALA A 126 9.28 -19.71 -11.05
N GLU A 127 7.96 -19.64 -10.86
CA GLU A 127 7.11 -18.52 -11.27
C GLU A 127 6.81 -17.54 -10.12
N SER A 128 7.40 -17.77 -8.95
CA SER A 128 7.21 -16.88 -7.81
C SER A 128 7.92 -15.54 -8.01
N GLY A 129 7.36 -14.50 -7.38
CA GLY A 129 7.93 -13.16 -7.34
C GLY A 129 9.19 -13.08 -6.51
N GLY A 130 9.73 -11.88 -6.38
CA GLY A 130 10.99 -11.68 -5.68
C GLY A 130 11.37 -10.23 -5.47
N PHE A 131 12.47 -10.07 -4.76
CA PHE A 131 13.06 -8.80 -4.42
C PHE A 131 14.45 -8.70 -4.98
N TRP A 132 14.85 -7.49 -5.34
CA TRP A 132 16.22 -7.14 -5.61
C TRP A 132 16.81 -6.49 -4.38
N SER A 133 17.77 -7.16 -3.77
CA SER A 133 18.60 -6.65 -2.69
C SER A 133 19.84 -5.99 -3.25
N TYR A 134 20.27 -4.88 -2.65
CA TYR A 134 21.42 -4.14 -3.15
C TYR A 134 22.35 -3.66 -2.05
N GLY A 135 23.60 -3.45 -2.45
CA GLY A 135 24.66 -2.90 -1.64
C GLY A 135 25.67 -2.19 -2.54
N GLU A 136 26.44 -1.27 -1.97
CA GLU A 136 27.44 -0.50 -2.69
C GLU A 136 28.77 -0.44 -1.97
N SER A 137 29.84 -0.15 -2.73
CA SER A 137 31.19 -0.02 -2.24
C SER A 137 32.03 0.86 -3.16
N ILE A 138 33.21 1.26 -2.68
CA ILE A 138 34.22 1.97 -3.48
C ILE A 138 35.23 0.94 -4.00
N VAL A 139 35.64 1.06 -5.26
CA VAL A 139 36.69 0.22 -5.83
C VAL A 139 38.05 0.66 -5.28
N LYS A 140 38.85 -0.27 -4.77
CA LYS A 140 40.18 0.03 -4.23
C LYS A 140 41.20 0.26 -5.37
N PRO A 141 42.37 0.86 -5.08
CA PRO A 141 43.42 1.08 -6.09
C PRO A 141 43.92 -0.18 -6.81
N ASP A 142 43.78 -1.35 -6.19
CA ASP A 142 44.12 -2.64 -6.79
C ASP A 142 42.96 -3.26 -7.62
N GLY A 143 41.86 -2.54 -7.77
CA GLY A 143 40.64 -2.98 -8.45
C GLY A 143 39.71 -3.84 -7.58
N SER A 144 40.09 -4.15 -6.33
CA SER A 144 39.26 -5.00 -5.46
C SER A 144 38.10 -4.22 -4.84
N PHE A 145 37.00 -4.91 -4.57
CA PHE A 145 35.83 -4.35 -3.89
C PHE A 145 35.13 -5.41 -3.04
N GLU A 146 34.38 -4.95 -2.04
CA GLU A 146 33.57 -5.80 -1.18
C GLU A 146 32.22 -5.14 -0.96
N ILE A 147 31.14 -5.85 -1.26
CA ILE A 147 29.75 -5.38 -1.17
C ILE A 147 28.98 -6.31 -0.25
N GLU A 148 28.11 -5.75 0.59
CA GLU A 148 27.18 -6.50 1.44
C GLU A 148 25.75 -6.13 1.07
N CYS A 149 24.97 -7.13 0.65
CA CYS A 149 23.55 -6.99 0.32
C CYS A 149 22.70 -7.73 1.38
N PRO A 150 21.63 -7.14 1.92
CA PRO A 150 20.77 -7.81 2.88
C PRO A 150 20.05 -9.04 2.30
N ASN A 151 19.87 -10.07 3.11
CA ASN A 151 19.07 -11.24 2.78
C ASN A 151 18.35 -11.71 4.05
N PRO A 152 17.26 -11.05 4.48
CA PRO A 152 16.68 -11.31 5.80
C PRO A 152 16.17 -12.75 5.99
N GLY A 153 16.07 -13.54 4.91
CA GLY A 153 15.69 -14.95 4.93
C GLY A 153 14.17 -15.16 5.10
N ARG A 154 13.50 -14.21 5.75
CA ARG A 154 12.04 -14.13 5.87
C ARG A 154 11.58 -12.67 5.88
N MET A 155 10.34 -12.45 5.46
CA MET A 155 9.59 -11.22 5.66
C MET A 155 8.36 -11.51 6.52
N GLU A 156 8.06 -10.61 7.45
CA GLU A 156 6.85 -10.67 8.26
C GLU A 156 5.75 -9.78 7.69
N SER A 157 4.50 -10.27 7.70
CA SER A 157 3.30 -9.55 7.24
C SER A 157 2.06 -10.01 8.03
N ASN A 158 0.91 -9.33 7.88
CA ASN A 158 -0.35 -9.68 8.57
C ASN A 158 -0.77 -11.14 8.37
N PRO A 159 -0.75 -11.71 7.16
CA PRO A 159 -1.08 -13.12 6.93
C PRO A 159 -0.14 -14.16 7.55
N GLY A 160 1.10 -13.77 7.86
CA GLY A 160 2.17 -14.71 8.19
C GLY A 160 3.55 -14.30 7.68
N GLU A 161 4.50 -15.22 7.84
CA GLU A 161 5.85 -15.09 7.33
C GLU A 161 5.95 -15.61 5.88
N CYS A 162 6.71 -14.89 5.05
CA CYS A 162 7.08 -15.26 3.70
C CYS A 162 8.59 -15.55 3.64
N ASP A 163 8.98 -16.76 3.21
CA ASP A 163 10.41 -17.08 3.07
C ASP A 163 11.05 -16.32 1.89
N LEU A 164 12.28 -15.86 2.10
CA LEU A 164 13.15 -15.28 1.09
C LEU A 164 14.40 -16.14 0.89
N LYS A 165 14.76 -16.39 -0.37
CA LYS A 165 15.93 -17.20 -0.71
C LYS A 165 16.83 -16.45 -1.68
N PHE A 166 18.11 -16.36 -1.33
CA PHE A 166 19.14 -15.92 -2.27
C PHE A 166 19.19 -16.86 -3.47
N GLU A 167 19.05 -16.27 -4.67
CA GLU A 167 19.14 -17.02 -5.94
C GLU A 167 20.51 -16.80 -6.59
N LYS A 168 20.89 -15.55 -6.84
CA LYS A 168 22.14 -15.19 -7.52
C LYS A 168 22.48 -13.70 -7.36
N VAL A 169 23.75 -13.37 -7.61
CA VAL A 169 24.13 -12.00 -7.98
C VAL A 169 23.68 -11.79 -9.43
N LYS A 170 22.74 -10.86 -9.61
CA LYS A 170 22.11 -10.61 -10.91
C LYS A 170 22.95 -9.65 -11.76
N TYR A 171 23.36 -8.54 -11.16
CA TYR A 171 24.16 -7.52 -11.82
C TYR A 171 25.20 -6.92 -10.88
N ILE A 172 26.31 -6.47 -11.46
CA ILE A 172 27.28 -5.57 -10.83
C ILE A 172 27.45 -4.37 -11.77
N PHE A 173 27.20 -3.18 -11.25
CA PHE A 173 27.33 -1.93 -11.97
C PHE A 173 28.45 -1.09 -11.37
N ALA A 174 29.21 -0.41 -12.23
CA ALA A 174 30.09 0.68 -11.83
C ALA A 174 29.43 2.02 -12.17
N PHE A 175 29.59 3.01 -11.30
CA PHE A 175 29.06 4.35 -11.54
C PHE A 175 29.96 5.45 -10.99
N LYS A 176 29.79 6.65 -11.54
CA LYS A 176 30.39 7.89 -11.06
C LYS A 176 29.30 8.86 -10.67
N GLU A 177 29.58 9.63 -9.63
CA GLU A 177 28.69 10.68 -9.16
C GLU A 177 29.47 11.94 -8.83
N GLU A 178 28.81 13.09 -8.99
CA GLU A 178 29.34 14.38 -8.56
C GLU A 178 28.35 15.08 -7.63
N LYS A 179 28.90 15.82 -6.66
CA LYS A 179 28.09 16.65 -5.79
C LYS A 179 27.69 17.92 -6.53
N VAL A 180 26.40 18.17 -6.61
CA VAL A 180 25.84 19.39 -7.18
C VAL A 180 25.11 20.21 -6.11
N GLN A 181 25.08 21.51 -6.29
CA GLN A 181 24.21 22.38 -5.51
C GLN A 181 22.84 22.40 -6.19
N THR A 182 21.83 21.89 -5.50
CA THR A 182 20.43 21.93 -5.93
C THR A 182 19.60 22.57 -4.83
N HIS A 183 18.40 23.00 -5.21
CA HIS A 183 17.41 23.56 -4.28
C HIS A 183 16.70 22.47 -3.44
N ASP A 184 17.03 21.18 -3.67
CA ASP A 184 16.32 19.99 -3.17
C ASP A 184 17.22 19.00 -2.40
N PHE A 185 16.61 17.87 -1.96
CA PHE A 185 17.30 16.72 -1.35
C PHE A 185 18.23 15.96 -2.30
N TYR A 186 18.12 16.19 -3.62
CA TYR A 186 18.92 15.54 -4.65
C TYR A 186 20.23 16.28 -4.88
N GLN A 187 21.30 15.90 -4.18
CA GLN A 187 22.59 16.61 -4.22
C GLN A 187 23.69 15.85 -4.97
N TRP A 188 23.40 14.66 -5.49
CA TRP A 188 24.38 13.80 -6.16
C TRP A 188 23.87 13.39 -7.53
N LYS A 189 24.52 13.91 -8.57
CA LYS A 189 24.22 13.56 -9.95
C LYS A 189 25.06 12.35 -10.33
N VAL A 190 24.41 11.24 -10.69
CA VAL A 190 25.11 10.12 -11.33
C VAL A 190 25.37 10.49 -12.78
N THR A 191 26.64 10.63 -13.12
CA THR A 191 27.09 11.12 -14.43
C THR A 191 27.34 9.97 -15.41
N GLU A 192 27.59 8.78 -14.89
CA GLU A 192 27.96 7.61 -15.68
C GLU A 192 27.60 6.33 -14.92
N THR A 193 26.98 5.36 -15.62
CA THR A 193 26.69 4.01 -15.10
C THR A 193 27.05 2.98 -16.17
N ARG A 194 27.65 1.86 -15.75
CA ARG A 194 28.08 0.75 -16.64
C ARG A 194 27.79 -0.58 -15.99
N ASN A 195 27.18 -1.50 -16.74
CA ASN A 195 27.07 -2.89 -16.32
C ASN A 195 28.42 -3.58 -16.54
N ILE A 196 29.09 -3.95 -15.44
CA ILE A 196 30.41 -4.58 -15.44
C ILE A 196 30.37 -6.05 -15.03
N THR A 197 29.18 -6.64 -14.97
CA THR A 197 28.97 -8.02 -14.46
C THR A 197 29.87 -9.05 -15.14
N SER A 198 30.08 -8.93 -16.45
CA SER A 198 30.95 -9.82 -17.22
C SER A 198 32.44 -9.44 -17.20
N GLU A 199 32.79 -8.27 -16.67
CA GLU A 199 34.16 -7.76 -16.62
C GLU A 199 34.86 -8.04 -15.27
N VAL A 200 34.10 -8.45 -14.26
CA VAL A 200 34.59 -8.67 -12.90
C VAL A 200 34.64 -10.15 -12.56
N SER A 201 35.69 -10.55 -11.84
CA SER A 201 35.71 -11.83 -11.13
C SER A 201 35.24 -11.61 -9.71
N PHE A 202 34.29 -12.39 -9.22
CA PHE A 202 33.80 -12.28 -7.84
C PHE A 202 33.45 -13.62 -7.23
N GLU A 203 33.48 -13.65 -5.90
CA GLU A 203 33.02 -14.76 -5.08
C GLU A 203 31.89 -14.27 -4.17
N THR A 204 30.93 -15.16 -3.92
CA THR A 204 29.77 -14.88 -3.07
C THR A 204 29.80 -15.75 -1.82
N GLU A 205 29.59 -15.13 -0.68
CA GLU A 205 29.52 -15.79 0.62
C GLU A 205 28.22 -15.36 1.31
N VAL A 206 27.43 -16.33 1.76
CA VAL A 206 26.24 -16.05 2.58
C VAL A 206 26.63 -16.30 4.04
N ASN A 207 26.62 -15.25 4.87
CA ASN A 207 27.21 -15.29 6.22
C ASN A 207 26.21 -15.65 7.35
N ASP A 208 26.74 -15.67 8.59
CA ASP A 208 26.47 -16.58 9.73
C ASP A 208 25.04 -16.89 10.23
N GLU A 209 23.98 -16.36 9.63
CA GLU A 209 22.60 -16.90 9.82
C GLU A 209 21.79 -16.93 8.50
N GLY A 210 22.46 -16.86 7.34
CA GLY A 210 21.81 -16.70 6.04
C GLY A 210 21.43 -15.25 5.71
N LYS A 211 21.81 -14.28 6.56
CA LYS A 211 21.16 -12.95 6.61
C LYS A 211 21.75 -11.86 5.71
N ILE A 212 22.95 -12.07 5.19
CA ILE A 212 23.66 -11.13 4.32
C ILE A 212 24.35 -11.92 3.21
N VAL A 213 24.32 -11.37 1.99
CA VAL A 213 25.11 -11.84 0.85
C VAL A 213 26.31 -10.92 0.70
N LYS A 214 27.50 -11.47 0.92
CA LYS A 214 28.77 -10.78 0.79
C LYS A 214 29.39 -11.11 -0.56
N ILE A 215 29.79 -10.08 -1.31
CA ILE A 215 30.35 -10.20 -2.65
C ILE A 215 31.76 -9.61 -2.62
N LYS A 216 32.77 -10.45 -2.83
CA LYS A 216 34.17 -10.04 -2.92
C LYS A 216 34.57 -10.09 -4.40
N GLY A 217 34.91 -8.94 -4.97
CA GLY A 217 35.19 -8.84 -6.41
C GLY A 217 36.50 -8.15 -6.74
N LEU A 218 36.96 -8.36 -7.97
CA LEU A 218 38.12 -7.73 -8.58
C LEU A 218 37.77 -7.24 -9.98
N TRP A 219 37.89 -5.92 -10.19
CA TRP A 219 37.77 -5.27 -11.49
C TRP A 219 39.10 -4.67 -11.89
N LYS A 220 39.86 -5.37 -12.75
CA LYS A 220 41.22 -4.96 -13.15
C LYS A 220 41.30 -3.62 -13.88
N ASN A 221 40.19 -3.22 -14.51
CA ASN A 221 40.08 -1.95 -15.24
C ASN A 221 39.43 -0.85 -14.38
N GLY A 222 39.10 -1.15 -13.12
CA GLY A 222 38.53 -0.21 -12.17
C GLY A 222 39.57 0.52 -11.35
N GLY A 223 39.12 1.53 -10.61
CA GLY A 223 39.94 2.37 -9.75
C GLY A 223 39.10 3.19 -8.78
N PRO A 224 39.73 3.93 -7.85
CA PRO A 224 39.06 4.64 -6.76
C PRO A 224 38.14 5.78 -7.19
N GLU A 225 38.16 6.16 -8.46
CA GLU A 225 37.19 7.08 -9.06
C GLU A 225 35.81 6.45 -9.31
N TRP A 226 35.71 5.11 -9.23
CA TRP A 226 34.47 4.36 -9.42
C TRP A 226 33.88 3.90 -8.09
N ARG A 227 32.56 4.01 -8.00
CA ARG A 227 31.76 3.23 -7.07
C ARG A 227 31.20 2.02 -7.79
N VAL A 228 30.94 0.96 -7.05
CA VAL A 228 30.27 -0.23 -7.54
C VAL A 228 29.06 -0.55 -6.69
N TYR A 229 27.99 -1.02 -7.31
CA TYR A 229 26.86 -1.62 -6.61
C TYR A 229 26.52 -2.97 -7.22
N ALA A 230 26.02 -3.86 -6.38
CA ALA A 230 25.53 -5.16 -6.80
C ALA A 230 24.02 -5.26 -6.59
N ILE A 231 23.36 -5.96 -7.51
CA ILE A 231 21.96 -6.36 -7.40
C ILE A 231 21.94 -7.87 -7.18
N VAL A 232 21.36 -8.28 -6.08
CA VAL A 232 21.15 -9.66 -5.67
C VAL A 232 19.68 -10.01 -5.82
N GLU A 233 19.38 -11.11 -6.50
CA GLU A 233 18.02 -11.60 -6.67
C GLU A 233 17.64 -12.50 -5.49
N LEU A 234 16.55 -12.14 -4.81
CA LEU A 234 15.93 -12.90 -3.73
C LEU A 234 14.56 -13.41 -4.19
N LYS A 235 14.39 -14.73 -4.28
CA LYS A 235 13.09 -15.35 -4.54
C LYS A 235 12.22 -15.33 -3.30
N ALA A 236 10.96 -14.93 -3.45
CA ALA A 236 9.97 -14.86 -2.39
C ALA A 236 8.87 -15.91 -2.57
N GLN A 237 8.24 -16.33 -1.47
CA GLN A 237 6.95 -17.02 -1.51
C GLN A 237 5.81 -16.02 -1.79
N GLU A 238 5.89 -15.33 -2.92
CA GLU A 238 4.96 -14.28 -3.34
C GLU A 238 4.60 -14.48 -4.83
N PHE A 239 3.50 -13.89 -5.31
CA PHE A 239 3.20 -13.85 -6.73
C PHE A 239 4.21 -12.99 -7.46
N ASP A 240 4.49 -13.35 -8.72
CA ASP A 240 4.96 -12.35 -9.69
C ASP A 240 3.74 -11.68 -10.33
N TYR A 241 3.39 -10.48 -9.85
CA TYR A 241 2.20 -9.75 -10.34
C TYR A 241 2.37 -9.27 -11.78
N ALA A 242 3.59 -9.27 -12.32
CA ALA A 242 3.85 -8.93 -13.72
C ALA A 242 3.52 -10.08 -14.68
N ILE A 243 3.15 -11.27 -14.21
CA ILE A 243 2.69 -12.37 -15.07
C ILE A 243 1.30 -12.86 -14.65
N ASP A 244 0.57 -13.47 -15.58
CA ASP A 244 -0.82 -13.88 -15.34
C ASP A 244 -0.95 -15.19 -14.53
N ALA A 245 0.16 -15.89 -14.27
CA ALA A 245 0.15 -17.23 -13.68
C ALA A 245 -0.52 -17.27 -12.29
N GLY A 246 -0.20 -16.31 -11.42
CA GLY A 246 -0.83 -16.19 -10.10
C GLY A 246 -2.34 -15.94 -10.19
N LEU A 247 -2.76 -15.05 -11.09
CA LEU A 247 -4.19 -14.76 -11.31
C LEU A 247 -4.94 -15.98 -11.86
N ILE A 248 -4.33 -16.71 -12.79
CA ILE A 248 -4.90 -17.97 -13.33
C ILE A 248 -5.06 -19.00 -12.21
N TRP A 249 -4.08 -19.13 -11.31
CA TRP A 249 -4.15 -20.02 -10.16
C TRP A 249 -5.29 -19.61 -9.20
N ALA A 250 -5.40 -18.33 -8.87
CA ALA A 250 -6.47 -17.82 -8.00
C ALA A 250 -7.87 -18.03 -8.60
N LYS A 251 -8.03 -17.88 -9.93
CA LYS A 251 -9.28 -18.21 -10.64
C LYS A 251 -9.64 -19.69 -10.54
N LYS A 252 -8.66 -20.60 -10.57
CA LYS A 252 -8.92 -22.04 -10.33
C LYS A 252 -9.40 -22.31 -8.91
N LEU A 253 -8.96 -21.54 -7.92
CA LEU A 253 -9.48 -21.65 -6.55
C LEU A 253 -10.95 -21.22 -6.46
N VAL A 254 -11.33 -20.16 -7.17
CA VAL A 254 -12.74 -19.75 -7.34
C VAL A 254 -13.56 -20.90 -7.95
N ASP A 255 -13.07 -21.52 -9.03
CA ASP A 255 -13.76 -22.66 -9.65
C ASP A 255 -13.87 -23.86 -8.71
N LYS A 256 -12.84 -24.12 -7.89
CA LYS A 256 -12.86 -25.16 -6.85
C LYS A 256 -13.97 -24.88 -5.82
N TYR A 257 -14.06 -23.67 -5.31
CA TYR A 257 -15.13 -23.28 -4.37
C TYR A 257 -16.52 -23.39 -4.99
N GLU A 258 -16.71 -22.96 -6.23
CA GLU A 258 -17.98 -23.17 -6.94
C GLU A 258 -18.33 -24.65 -7.06
N SER A 259 -17.35 -25.51 -7.37
CA SER A 259 -17.57 -26.98 -7.46
C SER A 259 -17.94 -27.62 -6.13
N MET A 260 -17.53 -27.02 -5.01
CA MET A 260 -17.91 -27.41 -3.65
C MET A 260 -19.26 -26.81 -3.23
N GLY A 261 -19.87 -25.97 -4.07
CA GLY A 261 -21.11 -25.24 -3.76
C GLY A 261 -20.91 -24.07 -2.81
N ILE A 262 -19.68 -23.58 -2.64
CA ILE A 262 -19.35 -22.41 -1.82
C ILE A 262 -19.50 -21.15 -2.69
N LYS A 263 -20.34 -20.21 -2.23
CA LYS A 263 -20.59 -18.93 -2.92
C LYS A 263 -20.45 -17.79 -1.92
N LEU A 264 -19.24 -17.25 -1.82
CA LEU A 264 -18.94 -16.19 -0.88
C LEU A 264 -19.73 -14.93 -1.23
N LYS A 265 -20.29 -14.28 -0.21
CA LYS A 265 -21.05 -13.03 -0.34
C LYS A 265 -20.24 -11.81 0.01
N ALA A 266 -19.13 -12.00 0.73
CA ALA A 266 -18.17 -10.95 0.97
C ALA A 266 -16.73 -11.45 0.91
N ILE A 267 -15.83 -10.60 0.44
CA ILE A 267 -14.38 -10.79 0.53
C ILE A 267 -13.84 -9.70 1.45
N TYR A 268 -13.01 -10.09 2.42
CA TYR A 268 -12.28 -9.11 3.21
C TYR A 268 -10.88 -8.89 2.65
N GLN A 269 -10.49 -7.63 2.49
CA GLN A 269 -9.18 -7.18 2.02
C GLN A 269 -8.67 -6.08 2.95
N ASP A 270 -7.76 -6.48 3.83
CA ASP A 270 -6.94 -5.60 4.66
C ASP A 270 -5.88 -4.87 3.81
N GLU A 271 -5.11 -3.93 4.38
CA GLU A 271 -4.07 -3.22 3.63
C GLU A 271 -3.08 -4.21 2.99
N PRO A 272 -2.68 -3.96 1.74
CA PRO A 272 -1.64 -4.74 1.11
C PRO A 272 -0.28 -4.39 1.74
N HIS A 273 0.07 -5.10 2.80
CA HIS A 273 1.43 -5.19 3.33
C HIS A 273 2.36 -6.02 2.43
N ILE A 274 2.06 -6.05 1.13
CA ILE A 274 2.82 -6.78 0.13
C ILE A 274 4.07 -5.95 -0.17
N TRP A 275 5.21 -6.62 -0.25
CA TRP A 275 6.50 -5.98 -0.55
C TRP A 275 7.18 -5.24 0.61
N TRP A 276 6.70 -5.42 1.86
CA TRP A 276 7.29 -4.84 3.07
C TRP A 276 7.50 -5.88 4.20
N ASP A 277 8.53 -5.69 5.02
CA ASP A 277 8.84 -6.56 6.17
C ASP A 277 8.55 -5.86 7.51
N TRP A 278 7.58 -6.39 8.25
CA TRP A 278 7.18 -5.92 9.59
C TRP A 278 8.29 -6.12 10.63
N GLY A 279 9.11 -7.18 10.51
CA GLY A 279 10.14 -7.51 11.50
C GLY A 279 11.31 -6.50 11.54
N ASN A 280 11.39 -5.61 10.54
CA ASN A 280 12.50 -4.69 10.35
C ASN A 280 12.21 -3.23 10.75
N TRP A 281 11.12 -2.96 11.49
CA TRP A 281 10.73 -1.60 11.94
C TRP A 281 11.83 -0.78 12.63
N LYS A 282 12.92 -1.39 13.09
CA LYS A 282 14.05 -0.68 13.72
C LYS A 282 15.18 -0.28 12.75
N LYS A 283 15.08 -0.57 11.45
CA LYS A 283 16.20 -0.40 10.49
C LYS A 283 15.97 0.60 9.35
N TYR A 284 14.79 1.22 9.25
CA TYR A 284 14.54 2.25 8.24
C TYR A 284 14.86 3.62 8.84
N GLY A 285 15.80 4.36 8.24
CA GLY A 285 16.12 5.72 8.66
C GLY A 285 15.19 6.76 8.03
N GLU A 286 15.14 7.96 8.62
CA GLU A 286 14.47 9.15 8.06
C GLU A 286 14.93 9.44 6.62
N GLY A 287 14.02 9.82 5.70
CA GLY A 287 14.40 10.35 4.38
C GLY A 287 13.80 9.70 3.12
N LEU A 288 14.37 10.05 1.96
CA LEU A 288 14.08 9.48 0.63
C LEU A 288 14.49 8.02 0.45
N ASN A 289 15.12 7.43 1.46
CA ASN A 289 15.73 6.11 1.42
C ASN A 289 14.65 5.03 1.42
N LEU A 290 14.67 4.13 0.44
CA LEU A 290 13.92 2.87 0.49
C LEU A 290 14.72 1.81 1.26
N PRO A 291 14.06 0.72 1.74
CA PRO A 291 14.77 -0.47 2.19
C PRO A 291 15.88 -0.88 1.22
N ASP A 292 16.94 -1.54 1.69
CA ASP A 292 18.01 -2.09 0.82
C ASP A 292 17.52 -3.21 -0.13
N MET A 293 16.21 -3.38 -0.22
CA MET A 293 15.50 -4.38 -0.98
C MET A 293 14.24 -3.75 -1.55
N ILE A 294 13.96 -4.01 -2.82
CA ILE A 294 12.72 -3.58 -3.47
C ILE A 294 12.11 -4.75 -4.25
N TYR A 295 10.78 -4.80 -4.37
CA TYR A 295 10.12 -5.84 -5.15
C TYR A 295 10.30 -5.57 -6.64
N VAL A 296 11.04 -6.45 -7.32
CA VAL A 296 11.34 -6.35 -8.75
C VAL A 296 11.57 -7.77 -9.29
N THR A 297 10.95 -8.04 -10.43
CA THR A 297 11.13 -9.28 -11.21
C THR A 297 11.54 -8.94 -12.65
N ASP A 298 12.04 -9.92 -13.39
CA ASP A 298 12.39 -9.70 -14.81
C ASP A 298 11.17 -9.32 -15.65
N ALA A 299 10.02 -9.92 -15.34
CA ALA A 299 8.76 -9.56 -16.00
C ALA A 299 8.33 -8.12 -15.67
N LEU A 300 8.56 -7.66 -14.43
CA LEU A 300 8.27 -6.27 -14.04
C LEU A 300 9.19 -5.29 -14.79
N VAL A 301 10.48 -5.59 -14.90
CA VAL A 301 11.44 -4.76 -15.66
C VAL A 301 11.07 -4.70 -17.14
N GLU A 302 10.71 -5.83 -17.74
CA GLU A 302 10.26 -5.88 -19.13
C GLU A 302 9.00 -5.03 -19.34
N LYS A 303 8.03 -5.12 -18.43
CA LYS A 303 6.82 -4.27 -18.48
C LYS A 303 7.14 -2.79 -18.30
N PHE A 304 8.01 -2.46 -17.34
CA PHE A 304 8.43 -1.10 -17.07
C PHE A 304 9.05 -0.46 -18.32
N TYR A 305 9.96 -1.17 -18.99
CA TYR A 305 10.53 -0.72 -20.25
C TYR A 305 9.49 -0.58 -21.36
N LYS A 306 8.58 -1.55 -21.51
CA LYS A 306 7.50 -1.50 -22.53
C LYS A 306 6.54 -0.32 -22.31
N MET A 307 6.23 0.01 -21.06
CA MET A 307 5.30 1.08 -20.73
C MET A 307 5.92 2.47 -20.81
N TYR A 308 7.15 2.62 -20.30
CA TYR A 308 7.75 3.94 -20.07
C TYR A 308 8.98 4.22 -20.91
N GLY A 309 9.50 3.24 -21.67
CA GLY A 309 10.70 3.38 -22.49
C GLY A 309 11.98 3.61 -21.68
N MET A 310 11.95 3.35 -20.37
CA MET A 310 13.07 3.55 -19.45
C MET A 310 13.65 2.20 -19.02
N THR A 311 14.97 2.07 -19.03
CA THR A 311 15.68 0.93 -18.41
C THR A 311 15.67 1.09 -16.89
N PHE A 312 15.62 -0.01 -16.15
CA PHE A 312 15.41 0.03 -14.69
C PHE A 312 16.69 -0.27 -13.92
N GLU A 313 17.44 -1.27 -14.36
CA GLU A 313 18.54 -1.92 -13.65
C GLU A 313 19.74 -0.98 -13.45
N ASP A 314 20.02 -0.15 -14.46
CA ASP A 314 21.07 0.86 -14.45
C ASP A 314 20.67 2.14 -13.69
N LYS A 315 19.42 2.23 -13.23
CA LYS A 315 18.85 3.42 -12.55
C LYS A 315 18.36 3.14 -11.14
N ILE A 316 18.37 1.88 -10.69
CA ILE A 316 17.94 1.48 -9.35
C ILE A 316 18.68 2.22 -8.21
N PHE A 317 19.88 2.75 -8.47
CA PHE A 317 20.65 3.52 -7.49
C PHE A 317 19.92 4.74 -6.92
N VAL A 318 18.87 5.22 -7.59
CA VAL A 318 18.04 6.34 -7.10
C VAL A 318 17.26 6.00 -5.83
N PHE A 319 17.18 4.70 -5.48
CA PHE A 319 16.54 4.21 -4.27
C PHE A 319 17.52 3.97 -3.11
N PHE A 320 18.84 4.02 -3.37
CA PHE A 320 19.86 3.59 -2.41
C PHE A 320 20.05 4.60 -1.27
N PRO A 321 20.08 4.16 0.00
CA PRO A 321 20.46 5.02 1.10
C PRO A 321 21.94 5.39 1.04
N ARG A 322 22.26 6.68 1.12
CA ARG A 322 23.65 7.17 1.21
C ARG A 322 24.17 7.13 2.66
N ARG A 323 24.42 5.92 3.16
CA ARG A 323 24.73 5.63 4.57
C ARG A 323 25.97 6.32 5.13
N GLU A 324 26.93 6.68 4.28
CA GLU A 324 28.08 7.47 4.72
C GLU A 324 27.73 8.92 5.11
N LEU A 325 26.55 9.40 4.71
CA LEU A 325 26.07 10.72 5.06
C LEU A 325 25.15 10.65 6.27
N LYS A 326 25.36 11.56 7.24
CA LYS A 326 24.45 11.74 8.38
C LYS A 326 23.08 12.31 7.99
N GLU A 327 22.95 12.84 6.78
CA GLU A 327 21.72 13.42 6.23
C GLU A 327 21.28 12.59 5.01
N ALA A 328 20.01 12.20 4.95
CA ALA A 328 19.44 11.46 3.83
C ALA A 328 19.35 12.33 2.58
N LYS A 329 20.39 12.29 1.74
CA LYS A 329 20.47 13.01 0.46
C LYS A 329 20.42 12.02 -0.70
N GLY A 330 19.53 12.30 -1.65
CA GLY A 330 19.24 11.42 -2.78
C GLY A 330 20.23 11.57 -3.94
N ARG A 331 20.30 10.51 -4.75
CA ARG A 331 20.96 10.50 -6.07
C ARG A 331 19.94 10.72 -7.18
N PHE A 332 20.36 11.34 -8.27
CA PHE A 332 19.54 11.49 -9.46
C PHE A 332 20.35 11.22 -10.73
N PHE A 333 19.66 10.79 -11.79
CA PHE A 333 20.17 10.75 -13.16
C PHE A 333 19.52 11.86 -13.98
N GLU A 334 20.25 12.39 -14.97
CA GLU A 334 19.84 13.48 -15.86
C GLU A 334 19.42 14.77 -15.13
N SER A 335 18.26 14.76 -14.48
CA SER A 335 17.67 15.84 -13.68
C SER A 335 16.87 15.26 -12.50
N PRO A 336 16.70 16.00 -11.38
CA PRO A 336 15.87 15.57 -10.27
C PRO A 336 14.46 15.16 -10.71
N GLU A 337 13.83 15.91 -11.60
CA GLU A 337 12.46 15.68 -12.06
C GLU A 337 12.33 14.39 -12.87
N LYS A 338 13.33 14.05 -13.71
CA LYS A 338 13.36 12.75 -14.42
C LYS A 338 13.52 11.58 -13.46
N THR A 339 14.33 11.75 -12.41
CA THR A 339 14.46 10.75 -11.35
C THR A 339 13.15 10.59 -10.58
N LEU A 340 12.46 11.69 -10.28
CA LEU A 340 11.15 11.67 -9.65
C LEU A 340 10.12 10.93 -10.51
N LEU A 341 10.11 11.18 -11.82
CA LEU A 341 9.22 10.52 -12.76
C LEU A 341 9.48 9.00 -12.82
N PHE A 342 10.76 8.59 -12.85
CA PHE A 342 11.13 7.18 -12.82
C PHE A 342 10.64 6.48 -11.55
N LYS A 343 10.78 7.12 -10.37
CA LYS A 343 10.24 6.58 -9.12
C LYS A 343 8.72 6.47 -9.17
N ALA A 344 8.04 7.51 -9.65
CA ALA A 344 6.60 7.54 -9.80
C ALA A 344 6.10 6.37 -10.67
N TYR A 345 6.69 6.17 -11.85
CA TYR A 345 6.37 5.06 -12.75
C TYR A 345 6.55 3.67 -12.13
N TYR A 346 7.56 3.51 -11.27
CA TYR A 346 7.81 2.22 -10.61
C TYR A 346 6.67 1.86 -9.66
N PHE A 347 6.32 2.78 -8.77
CA PHE A 347 5.24 2.57 -7.81
C PHE A 347 3.88 2.47 -8.50
N GLU A 348 3.64 3.29 -9.51
CA GLU A 348 2.40 3.22 -10.30
C GLU A 348 2.24 1.88 -11.01
N LEU A 349 3.33 1.32 -11.58
CA LEU A 349 3.29 0.00 -12.17
C LEU A 349 2.98 -1.09 -11.13
N LEU A 350 3.58 -1.00 -9.94
CA LEU A 350 3.30 -1.93 -8.86
C LEU A 350 1.83 -1.91 -8.43
N GLU A 351 1.29 -0.71 -8.18
CA GLU A 351 -0.12 -0.49 -7.87
C GLU A 351 -1.02 -1.06 -8.97
N ASP A 352 -0.78 -0.71 -10.24
CA ASP A 352 -1.61 -1.18 -11.35
C ASP A 352 -1.62 -2.71 -11.50
N LEU A 353 -0.49 -3.37 -11.25
CA LEU A 353 -0.40 -4.83 -11.31
C LEU A 353 -1.15 -5.49 -10.14
N TYR A 354 -1.01 -4.94 -8.94
CA TYR A 354 -1.77 -5.39 -7.77
C TYR A 354 -3.28 -5.18 -7.96
N LEU A 355 -3.68 -3.98 -8.40
CA LEU A 355 -5.06 -3.62 -8.71
C LEU A 355 -5.65 -4.56 -9.77
N ARG A 356 -4.94 -4.78 -10.88
CA ARG A 356 -5.37 -5.70 -11.94
C ARG A 356 -5.66 -7.09 -11.38
N PHE A 357 -4.77 -7.63 -10.55
CA PHE A 357 -4.94 -8.97 -9.97
C PHE A 357 -6.26 -9.06 -9.20
N ASN A 358 -6.46 -8.15 -8.24
CA ASN A 358 -7.65 -8.16 -7.39
C ASN A 358 -8.91 -7.95 -8.22
N VAL A 359 -8.92 -6.93 -9.09
CA VAL A 359 -10.07 -6.55 -9.91
C VAL A 359 -10.55 -7.70 -10.78
N GLU A 360 -9.63 -8.33 -11.49
CA GLU A 360 -9.95 -9.42 -12.41
C GLU A 360 -10.35 -10.70 -11.67
N LEU A 361 -9.84 -10.93 -10.45
CA LEU A 361 -10.25 -12.05 -9.61
C LEU A 361 -11.68 -11.88 -9.11
N LYS A 362 -12.06 -10.71 -8.59
CA LYS A 362 -13.46 -10.46 -8.15
C LYS A 362 -14.42 -10.54 -9.32
N LYS A 363 -14.12 -9.90 -10.46
CA LYS A 363 -14.98 -10.00 -11.65
C LYS A 363 -15.23 -11.45 -12.04
N TYR A 364 -14.20 -12.28 -11.97
CA TYR A 364 -14.33 -13.71 -12.23
C TYR A 364 -15.19 -14.42 -11.19
N ALA A 365 -15.00 -14.14 -9.91
CA ALA A 365 -15.82 -14.66 -8.84
C ALA A 365 -17.30 -14.24 -8.96
N GLU A 366 -17.58 -12.99 -9.32
CA GLU A 366 -18.94 -12.46 -9.48
C GLU A 366 -19.69 -13.09 -10.65
N GLN A 367 -18.99 -13.45 -11.72
CA GLN A 367 -19.56 -14.23 -12.83
C GLN A 367 -20.06 -15.61 -12.37
N LYS A 368 -19.50 -16.17 -11.30
CA LYS A 368 -19.84 -17.51 -10.77
C LYS A 368 -20.84 -17.45 -9.60
N TRP A 369 -20.67 -16.47 -8.72
CA TRP A 369 -21.36 -16.42 -7.42
C TRP A 369 -22.45 -15.33 -7.34
N GLY A 370 -22.55 -14.47 -8.36
CA GLY A 370 -23.32 -13.23 -8.32
C GLY A 370 -22.53 -12.12 -7.62
N GLU A 371 -23.18 -11.00 -7.32
CA GLU A 371 -22.56 -9.86 -6.64
C GLU A 371 -21.89 -10.26 -5.31
N ILE A 372 -20.67 -9.77 -5.11
CA ILE A 372 -19.84 -10.01 -3.93
C ILE A 372 -19.49 -8.67 -3.30
N ASP A 373 -19.84 -8.52 -2.03
CA ASP A 373 -19.41 -7.39 -1.23
C ASP A 373 -17.89 -7.43 -1.05
N LEU A 374 -17.24 -6.28 -1.18
CA LEU A 374 -15.84 -6.16 -0.83
C LEU A 374 -15.72 -5.30 0.41
N ILE A 375 -15.07 -5.86 1.41
CA ILE A 375 -14.90 -5.27 2.73
C ILE A 375 -13.41 -5.03 2.90
N GLY A 376 -12.97 -3.79 2.78
CA GLY A 376 -11.58 -3.48 3.00
C GLY A 376 -11.38 -2.09 3.52
N HIS A 377 -10.15 -1.81 3.91
CA HIS A 377 -9.67 -0.49 4.27
C HIS A 377 -8.25 -0.35 3.75
N ASP A 378 -7.86 0.91 3.59
CA ASP A 378 -6.48 1.26 3.27
C ASP A 378 -5.96 2.20 4.34
N THR A 379 -4.78 1.88 4.87
CA THR A 379 -4.04 2.79 5.75
C THR A 379 -3.23 3.75 4.88
N TRP A 380 -3.47 5.03 5.10
CA TRP A 380 -2.48 6.07 4.84
C TRP A 380 -1.94 6.44 6.24
N CYS A 381 -0.64 6.48 6.49
CA CYS A 381 -0.19 6.87 7.83
C CYS A 381 0.01 8.38 7.94
N ASN A 382 -0.32 8.92 9.12
CA ASN A 382 0.03 10.27 9.53
C ASN A 382 1.50 10.33 9.99
N THR A 383 2.34 11.12 9.32
CA THR A 383 3.79 11.21 9.59
C THR A 383 4.17 12.39 10.47
N ILE A 384 3.56 12.50 11.65
CA ILE A 384 4.14 13.31 12.71
C ILE A 384 5.04 12.42 13.55
N GLY A 385 6.31 12.30 13.14
CA GLY A 385 7.38 11.78 13.99
C GLY A 385 7.38 10.27 14.27
N ASP A 386 6.49 9.48 13.66
CA ASP A 386 6.63 8.03 13.66
C ASP A 386 7.39 7.57 12.41
N ASP A 387 8.57 7.03 12.69
CA ASP A 387 9.41 6.29 11.75
C ASP A 387 8.60 5.22 11.02
N CYS A 388 7.67 4.53 11.71
CA CYS A 388 6.79 3.50 11.15
C CYS A 388 5.82 4.04 10.09
N ALA A 389 5.31 5.25 10.27
CA ALA A 389 4.31 5.87 9.40
C ALA A 389 4.87 6.29 8.03
N GLN A 390 6.15 6.69 7.92
CA GLN A 390 6.75 7.04 6.60
C GLN A 390 6.90 5.82 5.66
N ARG A 391 6.62 4.61 6.15
CA ARG A 391 6.96 3.32 5.52
C ARG A 391 5.77 2.68 4.82
N GLU A 392 4.55 2.85 5.34
CA GLU A 392 3.30 2.28 4.77
C GLU A 392 2.75 3.08 3.58
N ILE A 393 3.11 4.37 3.47
CA ILE A 393 2.54 5.34 2.51
C ILE A 393 2.85 5.00 1.04
N ARG A 394 3.76 4.08 0.73
CA ARG A 394 4.35 3.99 -0.62
C ARG A 394 3.70 2.98 -1.57
N VAL A 395 2.85 2.06 -1.13
CA VAL A 395 2.17 1.10 -2.03
C VAL A 395 0.70 0.95 -1.69
N GLY A 396 0.35 0.62 -0.44
CA GLY A 396 -1.03 0.27 -0.11
C GLY A 396 -2.01 1.42 0.00
N SER A 397 -1.57 2.66 -0.28
CA SER A 397 -2.38 3.84 0.04
C SER A 397 -2.96 4.59 -1.15
N PHE A 398 -2.36 4.48 -2.34
CA PHE A 398 -2.92 5.04 -3.59
C PHE A 398 -3.90 4.11 -4.27
N ASP A 399 -3.72 2.82 -4.01
CA ASP A 399 -4.70 1.77 -4.16
C ASP A 399 -6.10 2.28 -3.80
N SER A 400 -6.28 2.93 -2.63
CA SER A 400 -7.57 3.45 -2.16
C SER A 400 -8.29 4.38 -3.13
N TRP A 401 -7.56 5.25 -3.81
CA TRP A 401 -8.09 6.22 -4.77
C TRP A 401 -8.55 5.53 -6.06
N LYS A 402 -7.72 4.66 -6.63
CA LYS A 402 -8.03 3.90 -7.85
C LYS A 402 -9.11 2.83 -7.62
N PHE A 403 -9.09 2.13 -6.48
CA PHE A 403 -10.04 1.08 -6.10
C PHE A 403 -11.47 1.60 -5.94
N ARG A 404 -11.62 2.81 -5.41
CA ARG A 404 -12.91 3.27 -4.90
C ARG A 404 -13.99 3.49 -5.94
N ARG A 405 -13.69 4.22 -7.01
CA ARG A 405 -14.70 4.55 -8.05
C ARG A 405 -14.90 3.40 -9.04
N ARG A 406 -13.83 2.67 -9.37
CA ARG A 406 -13.88 1.57 -10.36
C ARG A 406 -14.33 0.24 -9.77
N TRP A 407 -14.22 0.03 -8.45
CA TRP A 407 -14.33 -1.31 -7.88
C TRP A 407 -15.19 -1.48 -6.61
N TRP A 408 -15.05 -0.63 -5.58
CA TRP A 408 -15.75 -0.86 -4.31
C TRP A 408 -17.25 -0.62 -4.34
N GLY A 409 -17.72 0.32 -5.17
CA GLY A 409 -19.12 0.79 -5.17
C GLY A 409 -19.60 1.36 -3.81
N SER A 410 -18.75 1.38 -2.79
CA SER A 410 -19.05 1.63 -1.39
C SER A 410 -18.03 2.59 -0.79
N GLY A 411 -18.44 3.32 0.27
CA GLY A 411 -17.60 4.28 0.97
C GLY A 411 -16.23 3.72 1.33
N GLY A 412 -15.17 4.47 0.98
CA GLY A 412 -13.80 4.07 1.23
C GLY A 412 -13.50 4.24 2.71
N ARG A 413 -12.65 3.36 3.24
CA ARG A 413 -12.31 3.28 4.66
C ARG A 413 -10.85 3.65 4.80
N SER A 414 -10.56 4.54 5.74
CA SER A 414 -9.23 5.08 5.92
C SER A 414 -8.78 4.85 7.34
N ASP A 415 -7.67 4.14 7.51
CA ASP A 415 -7.11 3.83 8.83
C ASP A 415 -6.06 4.87 9.25
N PHE A 416 -6.31 6.12 8.86
CA PHE A 416 -5.37 7.22 9.01
C PHE A 416 -4.96 7.50 10.46
N GLY A 417 -5.90 7.34 11.39
CA GLY A 417 -5.69 7.53 12.82
C GLY A 417 -4.97 6.38 13.54
N GLU A 418 -4.63 5.29 12.85
CA GLU A 418 -3.93 4.15 13.45
C GLU A 418 -2.49 4.47 13.84
N SER A 419 -1.88 5.42 13.14
CA SER A 419 -0.48 5.86 13.31
C SER A 419 -0.20 6.73 14.56
N GLY A 420 -1.21 6.96 15.41
CA GLY A 420 -1.11 7.88 16.55
C GLY A 420 -1.26 9.36 16.13
N HIS A 421 -1.57 10.24 17.08
CA HIS A 421 -1.94 11.67 16.86
C HIS A 421 -3.38 11.95 16.43
N ILE A 422 -4.32 11.08 16.82
CA ILE A 422 -5.78 11.22 16.63
C ILE A 422 -6.34 12.61 17.02
N GLU A 423 -5.71 13.32 17.95
CA GLU A 423 -6.13 14.64 18.42
C GLU A 423 -5.82 15.79 17.44
N PHE A 424 -4.94 15.57 16.46
CA PHE A 424 -4.57 16.56 15.43
C PHE A 424 -5.01 16.16 14.02
N ASP A 425 -5.68 15.03 13.91
CA ASP A 425 -5.83 14.34 12.64
C ASP A 425 -7.18 14.60 11.94
N TYR A 426 -7.56 15.88 11.88
CA TYR A 426 -8.70 16.32 11.08
C TYR A 426 -8.54 16.09 9.57
N TYR A 427 -7.30 15.84 9.16
CA TYR A 427 -6.92 15.53 7.80
C TYR A 427 -7.38 14.11 7.40
N GLY A 428 -7.14 13.09 8.23
CA GLY A 428 -7.64 11.74 7.94
C GLY A 428 -9.16 11.65 7.86
N PHE A 429 -9.90 12.41 8.69
CA PHE A 429 -11.35 12.51 8.53
C PHE A 429 -11.76 13.15 7.20
N SER A 430 -11.00 14.16 6.74
CA SER A 430 -11.24 14.78 5.43
C SER A 430 -10.94 13.85 4.28
N LEU A 431 -9.88 13.05 4.37
CA LEU A 431 -9.61 11.98 3.40
C LEU A 431 -10.73 10.94 3.40
N ALA A 432 -11.13 10.41 4.56
CA ALA A 432 -12.23 9.44 4.66
C ALA A 432 -13.56 9.96 4.06
N THR A 433 -13.82 11.26 4.22
CA THR A 433 -14.95 11.97 3.60
C THR A 433 -14.79 12.08 2.08
N SER A 434 -13.61 12.53 1.64
CA SER A 434 -13.26 12.77 0.24
C SER A 434 -13.25 11.51 -0.58
N PHE A 435 -12.82 10.41 0.04
CA PHE A 435 -13.13 9.07 -0.39
C PHE A 435 -14.64 9.06 -0.47
N SER A 436 -15.37 8.87 0.61
CA SER A 436 -16.80 8.51 0.64
C SER A 436 -17.81 9.19 -0.30
N LYS A 437 -17.55 10.39 -0.82
CA LYS A 437 -18.32 11.06 -1.88
C LYS A 437 -18.49 10.28 -3.19
N GLY A 438 -19.74 10.13 -3.63
CA GLY A 438 -20.10 9.44 -4.86
C GLY A 438 -20.21 7.91 -4.77
N CYS A 439 -19.95 7.31 -3.59
CA CYS A 439 -20.26 5.89 -3.36
C CYS A 439 -21.69 5.67 -2.87
N LYS A 440 -22.18 4.43 -2.95
CA LYS A 440 -23.54 4.08 -2.52
C LYS A 440 -23.51 2.88 -1.55
N PRO A 441 -23.88 3.07 -0.26
CA PRO A 441 -24.19 4.35 0.39
C PRO A 441 -22.93 5.24 0.52
N GLU A 442 -23.15 6.55 0.59
CA GLU A 442 -22.09 7.55 0.72
C GLU A 442 -21.60 7.60 2.17
N TRP A 443 -20.75 6.65 2.55
CA TRP A 443 -20.50 6.37 3.96
C TRP A 443 -19.07 5.90 4.24
N GLY A 444 -18.25 6.79 4.82
CA GLY A 444 -16.85 6.52 5.15
C GLY A 444 -16.59 5.99 6.54
N TYR A 445 -15.36 5.57 6.78
CA TYR A 445 -14.85 5.21 8.11
C TYR A 445 -13.46 5.82 8.31
N TYR A 446 -13.18 6.24 9.55
CA TYR A 446 -11.88 6.69 10.01
C TYR A 446 -11.38 5.73 11.10
N GLY A 447 -10.41 4.88 10.77
CA GLY A 447 -9.82 3.91 11.68
C GLY A 447 -8.78 4.53 12.60
N TYR A 448 -8.84 4.13 13.86
CA TYR A 448 -7.88 4.52 14.88
C TYR A 448 -7.79 3.49 15.99
N TRP A 449 -6.59 3.39 16.58
CA TRP A 449 -6.37 2.55 17.76
C TRP A 449 -6.36 3.38 19.03
N SER A 450 -7.18 2.99 19.99
CA SER A 450 -7.20 3.58 21.33
C SER A 450 -7.20 2.46 22.38
N LEU A 451 -5.99 2.10 22.83
CA LEU A 451 -5.73 0.86 23.57
C LEU A 451 -5.58 1.04 25.10
N ARG A 452 -5.76 2.24 25.65
CA ARG A 452 -5.68 2.53 27.11
C ARG A 452 -7.00 3.12 27.65
N ASP A 453 -7.24 3.07 28.96
CA ASP A 453 -8.48 3.58 29.58
C ASP A 453 -8.74 5.07 29.33
N ILE A 454 -7.68 5.90 29.21
CA ILE A 454 -7.82 7.31 28.77
C ILE A 454 -8.42 7.42 27.36
N GLY A 455 -8.16 6.41 26.55
CA GLY A 455 -8.66 6.26 25.21
C GLY A 455 -10.18 6.05 25.12
N LYS A 456 -10.86 5.58 26.17
CA LYS A 456 -12.34 5.51 26.18
C LYS A 456 -12.99 6.88 26.04
N LYS A 457 -12.47 7.90 26.74
CA LYS A 457 -12.96 9.28 26.59
C LYS A 457 -12.61 9.85 25.22
N MET A 458 -11.42 9.55 24.72
CA MET A 458 -11.00 9.96 23.38
C MET A 458 -11.87 9.34 22.28
N ARG A 459 -12.32 8.09 22.49
CA ARG A 459 -13.21 7.38 21.58
C ARG A 459 -14.57 8.07 21.42
N GLU A 460 -15.14 8.62 22.50
CA GLU A 460 -16.38 9.40 22.43
C GLU A 460 -16.17 10.71 21.66
N VAL A 461 -15.06 11.42 21.93
CA VAL A 461 -14.70 12.65 21.21
C VAL A 461 -14.48 12.39 19.72
N ILE A 462 -13.75 11.34 19.35
CA ILE A 462 -13.54 10.97 17.96
C ILE A 462 -14.87 10.59 17.30
N ALA A 463 -15.72 9.83 18.00
CA ALA A 463 -17.03 9.48 17.47
C ALA A 463 -17.91 10.71 17.19
N ASP A 464 -17.82 11.76 18.01
CA ASP A 464 -18.49 13.04 17.75
C ASP A 464 -17.92 13.77 16.51
N ILE A 465 -16.60 13.71 16.31
CA ILE A 465 -15.92 14.27 15.12
C ILE A 465 -16.33 13.48 13.86
N GLU A 466 -16.22 12.15 13.87
CA GLU A 466 -16.67 11.27 12.77
C GLU A 466 -18.08 11.62 12.32
N ALA A 467 -18.99 11.76 13.29
CA ALA A 467 -20.38 12.06 12.99
C ALA A 467 -20.58 13.49 12.45
N THR A 468 -19.74 14.45 12.87
CA THR A 468 -19.73 15.81 12.29
C THR A 468 -19.32 15.80 10.83
N PHE A 469 -18.37 14.95 10.45
CA PHE A 469 -17.92 14.78 9.05
C PHE A 469 -18.89 13.93 8.20
N GLY A 470 -19.90 13.30 8.80
CA GLY A 470 -20.82 12.39 8.12
C GLY A 470 -20.23 10.99 7.87
N LEU A 471 -19.23 10.60 8.66
CA LEU A 471 -18.58 9.28 8.63
C LEU A 471 -19.30 8.28 9.55
N GLU A 472 -18.89 7.01 9.50
CA GLU A 472 -19.34 6.01 10.46
C GLU A 472 -18.90 6.43 11.85
N SER A 473 -19.86 6.47 12.77
CA SER A 473 -19.63 6.83 14.15
C SER A 473 -20.39 5.90 15.08
N MET A 474 -19.86 5.68 16.28
CA MET A 474 -20.59 5.01 17.34
C MET A 474 -21.90 5.73 17.74
N HIS A 475 -21.99 7.04 17.50
CA HIS A 475 -23.16 7.89 17.76
C HIS A 475 -24.11 8.02 16.55
N LYS A 476 -23.93 7.18 15.52
CA LYS A 476 -24.70 7.20 14.26
C LYS A 476 -26.22 7.31 14.37
N TRP A 477 -26.80 6.77 15.44
CA TRP A 477 -28.25 6.79 15.68
C TRP A 477 -28.81 8.20 15.94
N ILE A 478 -27.95 9.12 16.34
CA ILE A 478 -28.31 10.50 16.70
C ILE A 478 -28.19 11.42 15.47
N LEU A 479 -27.18 11.21 14.62
CA LEU A 479 -26.81 12.15 13.55
C LEU A 479 -27.17 11.69 12.12
N LYS A 480 -27.23 10.39 11.83
CA LYS A 480 -27.66 9.87 10.51
C LYS A 480 -29.06 10.35 10.08
N PRO A 481 -30.07 10.49 10.97
CA PRO A 481 -31.38 11.02 10.59
C PRO A 481 -31.37 12.49 10.16
N VAL A 482 -30.37 13.27 10.58
CA VAL A 482 -30.27 14.71 10.28
C VAL A 482 -29.56 14.96 8.94
N GLN A 483 -28.54 14.15 8.62
CA GLN A 483 -27.70 14.32 7.42
C GLN A 483 -28.08 13.36 6.28
N GLY A 484 -29.03 12.44 6.48
CA GLY A 484 -29.46 11.51 5.43
C GLY A 484 -28.39 10.49 4.99
N MET A 485 -27.40 10.22 5.85
CA MET A 485 -26.21 9.43 5.51
C MET A 485 -25.42 9.99 4.31
N ALA A 486 -25.08 11.27 4.38
CA ALA A 486 -24.19 11.93 3.42
C ALA A 486 -22.97 12.52 4.13
N THR A 487 -21.86 12.61 3.43
CA THR A 487 -20.62 13.22 3.93
C THR A 487 -20.73 14.74 3.99
N ARG A 488 -19.82 15.40 4.73
CA ARG A 488 -19.80 16.87 4.79
C ARG A 488 -19.67 17.50 3.39
N LYS A 489 -20.33 18.64 3.19
CA LYS A 489 -20.19 19.47 1.98
C LYS A 489 -19.15 20.57 2.21
N THR A 490 -18.35 20.85 1.19
CA THR A 490 -17.41 21.97 1.15
C THR A 490 -17.32 22.51 -0.27
N GLU A 491 -16.89 23.76 -0.40
CA GLU A 491 -16.67 24.43 -1.67
C GLU A 491 -15.19 24.40 -2.09
N LEU A 492 -14.31 23.80 -1.26
CA LEU A 492 -12.88 23.74 -1.50
C LEU A 492 -12.45 22.34 -1.91
N LEU A 493 -11.83 22.24 -3.10
CA LEU A 493 -11.22 21.02 -3.59
C LEU A 493 -9.70 21.14 -3.52
N CYS A 494 -9.03 20.08 -3.15
CA CYS A 494 -7.59 19.97 -3.12
C CYS A 494 -7.14 18.85 -4.05
N ILE A 495 -6.24 19.16 -4.99
CA ILE A 495 -5.46 18.15 -5.68
C ILE A 495 -4.41 17.65 -4.68
N PHE A 496 -4.61 16.42 -4.25
CA PHE A 496 -3.66 15.66 -3.48
C PHE A 496 -2.58 15.11 -4.43
N PRO A 497 -1.30 15.37 -4.15
CA PRO A 497 -0.23 14.93 -5.03
C PRO A 497 -0.03 13.42 -4.95
N LYS A 498 -0.48 12.70 -6.00
CA LYS A 498 -0.40 11.23 -6.10
C LYS A 498 1.02 10.69 -5.89
N TYR A 499 2.04 11.46 -6.23
CA TYR A 499 3.42 10.99 -6.16
C TYR A 499 4.19 11.52 -4.94
N PHE A 500 3.54 12.29 -4.07
CA PHE A 500 4.16 12.96 -2.92
C PHE A 500 4.86 12.05 -1.92
N PRO A 501 4.30 10.87 -1.56
CA PRO A 501 4.99 9.90 -0.71
C PRO A 501 6.35 9.44 -1.25
N TYR A 502 6.58 9.59 -2.56
CA TYR A 502 7.83 9.24 -3.22
C TYR A 502 8.84 10.39 -3.26
N TYR A 503 8.38 11.61 -2.97
CA TYR A 503 9.14 12.85 -3.10
C TYR A 503 9.74 13.35 -1.80
N TYR A 504 9.07 13.13 -0.65
CA TYR A 504 9.42 13.87 0.55
C TYR A 504 9.02 13.13 1.84
N PRO A 505 9.91 13.04 2.85
CA PRO A 505 9.54 12.68 4.23
C PRO A 505 8.86 13.88 4.94
N MET A 506 7.64 14.27 4.53
CA MET A 506 7.10 15.58 4.94
C MET A 506 6.17 15.44 6.14
N HIS A 507 6.29 16.40 7.06
CA HIS A 507 5.32 16.62 8.12
C HIS A 507 4.05 17.24 7.52
N GLN A 508 2.89 16.71 7.87
CA GLN A 508 1.59 16.97 7.21
C GLN A 508 0.94 18.34 7.49
N TRP A 509 1.66 19.26 8.14
CA TRP A 509 1.09 20.56 8.53
C TRP A 509 0.73 21.46 7.35
N TYR A 510 1.32 21.23 6.16
CA TYR A 510 0.96 21.95 4.94
C TYR A 510 -0.29 21.38 4.23
N THR A 511 -0.67 20.14 4.53
CA THR A 511 -1.77 19.42 3.88
C THR A 511 -2.99 19.28 4.78
N ALA A 512 -2.89 19.56 6.08
CA ALA A 512 -3.95 19.36 7.07
C ALA A 512 -5.09 20.40 7.00
N MET A 513 -5.77 20.50 5.85
CA MET A 513 -7.00 21.27 5.75
C MET A 513 -8.21 20.37 6.00
N HIS A 514 -8.82 20.53 7.17
CA HIS A 514 -9.99 19.78 7.58
C HIS A 514 -11.29 20.15 6.82
N ILE A 515 -11.24 21.26 6.09
CA ILE A 515 -12.38 21.86 5.39
C ILE A 515 -12.36 21.60 3.88
N THR A 516 -11.42 20.82 3.34
CA THR A 516 -11.30 20.58 1.89
C THR A 516 -11.64 19.15 1.55
N ASP A 517 -12.18 18.92 0.36
CA ASP A 517 -12.18 17.58 -0.20
C ASP A 517 -10.89 17.36 -1.00
N TYR A 518 -10.46 16.12 -1.12
CA TYR A 518 -9.22 15.73 -1.77
C TYR A 518 -9.52 14.85 -2.98
N VAL A 519 -8.72 14.99 -4.02
CA VAL A 519 -8.73 14.16 -5.22
C VAL A 519 -7.30 14.06 -5.74
N THR A 520 -6.88 12.92 -6.28
CA THR A 520 -5.58 12.85 -6.97
C THR A 520 -5.59 13.69 -8.25
N ASP A 521 -4.42 14.06 -8.76
CA ASP A 521 -4.32 14.72 -10.06
C ASP A 521 -4.82 13.81 -11.20
N GLU A 522 -4.59 12.50 -11.13
CA GLU A 522 -5.17 11.51 -12.05
C GLU A 522 -6.71 11.52 -12.02
N GLU A 523 -7.33 11.38 -10.85
CA GLU A 523 -8.79 11.40 -10.74
C GLU A 523 -9.39 12.75 -11.15
N PHE A 524 -8.69 13.86 -10.93
CA PHE A 524 -9.13 15.16 -11.43
C PHE A 524 -9.14 15.17 -12.97
N SER A 525 -8.11 14.58 -13.59
CA SER A 525 -8.06 14.35 -15.04
C SER A 525 -9.24 13.51 -15.51
N GLU A 526 -9.63 12.47 -14.77
CA GLU A 526 -10.71 11.58 -15.22
C GLU A 526 -12.11 12.13 -14.95
N TYR A 527 -12.33 12.77 -13.80
CA TYR A 527 -13.68 12.98 -13.28
C TYR A 527 -14.09 14.43 -13.10
N ALA A 528 -13.14 15.38 -13.15
CA ALA A 528 -13.48 16.79 -12.98
C ALA A 528 -14.08 17.38 -14.26
N GLU A 529 -15.23 18.03 -14.12
CA GLU A 529 -15.80 18.89 -15.15
C GLU A 529 -15.64 20.35 -14.75
N ILE A 530 -15.25 21.20 -15.71
CA ILE A 530 -15.12 22.65 -15.48
C ILE A 530 -16.40 23.32 -15.99
N LEU A 531 -17.23 23.76 -15.04
CA LEU A 531 -18.50 24.43 -15.25
C LEU A 531 -18.31 25.93 -15.01
N GLU A 532 -18.07 26.71 -16.07
CA GLU A 532 -17.72 28.13 -15.93
C GLU A 532 -16.54 28.31 -14.96
N ASP A 533 -16.71 29.05 -13.87
CA ASP A 533 -15.75 29.33 -12.80
C ASP A 533 -15.80 28.31 -11.65
N LYS A 534 -16.42 27.14 -11.86
CA LYS A 534 -16.58 26.07 -10.87
C LYS A 534 -16.06 24.73 -11.37
N ILE A 535 -15.82 23.83 -10.42
CA ILE A 535 -15.42 22.46 -10.67
C ILE A 535 -16.53 21.54 -10.18
N GLU A 536 -16.95 20.59 -11.00
CA GLU A 536 -17.88 19.53 -10.61
C GLU A 536 -17.18 18.17 -10.61
N ILE A 537 -17.38 17.40 -9.54
CA ILE A 537 -16.98 16.00 -9.43
C ILE A 537 -18.11 15.24 -8.71
N ASN A 538 -18.74 14.26 -9.35
CA ASN A 538 -19.79 13.42 -8.76
C ASN A 538 -20.96 14.22 -8.15
N ASP A 539 -21.49 15.21 -8.87
CA ASP A 539 -22.54 16.13 -8.40
C ASP A 539 -22.12 17.06 -7.24
N TYR A 540 -20.84 17.04 -6.84
CA TYR A 540 -20.26 17.99 -5.90
C TYR A 540 -19.61 19.14 -6.64
N VAL A 541 -19.98 20.36 -6.25
CA VAL A 541 -19.51 21.59 -6.88
C VAL A 541 -18.54 22.32 -5.95
N TYR A 542 -17.40 22.73 -6.48
CA TYR A 542 -16.34 23.42 -5.78
C TYR A 542 -16.07 24.78 -6.43
N ASN A 543 -15.84 25.80 -5.59
CA ASN A 543 -15.62 27.18 -5.99
C ASN A 543 -14.14 27.56 -6.01
N ALA A 544 -13.28 26.79 -5.33
CA ALA A 544 -11.84 27.02 -5.34
C ALA A 544 -11.06 25.70 -5.36
N LEU A 545 -9.88 25.77 -5.98
CA LEU A 545 -8.96 24.66 -6.12
C LEU A 545 -7.65 24.95 -5.39
N ILE A 546 -7.17 23.99 -4.61
CA ILE A 546 -5.83 24.01 -4.03
C ILE A 546 -4.99 22.96 -4.75
N VAL A 547 -3.85 23.34 -5.29
CA VAL A 547 -2.91 22.45 -5.96
C VAL A 547 -1.70 22.28 -5.05
N GLN A 548 -1.59 21.13 -4.37
CA GLN A 548 -0.50 20.86 -3.44
C GLN A 548 0.61 20.06 -4.11
N TYR A 549 1.87 20.50 -3.98
CA TYR A 549 3.12 19.79 -4.30
C TYR A 549 3.05 18.84 -5.53
N THR A 550 2.92 19.36 -6.75
CA THR A 550 2.85 18.55 -7.98
C THR A 550 3.95 18.96 -8.98
N PRO A 551 5.24 18.67 -8.70
CA PRO A 551 6.30 18.90 -9.70
C PRO A 551 6.08 18.09 -10.99
N ILE A 552 5.31 17.01 -10.88
CA ILE A 552 4.80 16.20 -11.98
C ILE A 552 3.27 16.25 -11.91
N ILE A 553 2.61 16.46 -13.06
CA ILE A 553 1.14 16.48 -13.15
C ILE A 553 0.65 15.80 -14.44
N PHE A 554 -0.55 15.24 -14.42
CA PHE A 554 -1.24 14.85 -15.66
C PHE A 554 -1.51 16.08 -16.54
N LYS A 555 -1.21 15.96 -17.83
CA LYS A 555 -1.41 17.05 -18.80
C LYS A 555 -2.86 17.51 -18.87
N GLU A 556 -3.79 16.56 -18.85
CA GLU A 556 -5.23 16.86 -18.84
C GLU A 556 -5.65 17.65 -17.58
N THR A 557 -5.09 17.29 -16.42
CA THR A 557 -5.32 18.02 -15.16
C THR A 557 -4.83 19.45 -15.27
N PHE A 558 -3.64 19.67 -15.82
CA PHE A 558 -3.12 21.01 -16.06
C PHE A 558 -4.02 21.84 -16.99
N GLU A 559 -4.49 21.26 -18.10
CA GLU A 559 -5.40 21.94 -19.03
C GLU A 559 -6.74 22.29 -18.36
N LYS A 560 -7.28 21.43 -17.51
CA LYS A 560 -8.49 21.70 -16.73
C LYS A 560 -8.27 22.82 -15.70
N ILE A 561 -7.12 22.85 -15.01
CA ILE A 561 -6.74 23.96 -14.12
C ILE A 561 -6.68 25.27 -14.90
N LYS A 562 -6.00 25.27 -16.05
CA LYS A 562 -5.89 26.44 -16.93
C LYS A 562 -7.26 26.94 -17.37
N LYS A 563 -8.15 26.03 -17.79
CA LYS A 563 -9.53 26.36 -18.17
C LYS A 563 -10.30 26.98 -17.00
N PHE A 564 -10.23 26.37 -15.82
CA PHE A 564 -10.88 26.86 -14.61
C PHE A 564 -10.46 28.28 -14.24
N VAL A 565 -9.15 28.54 -14.19
CA VAL A 565 -8.60 29.87 -13.90
C VAL A 565 -8.98 30.88 -14.98
N SER A 566 -8.93 30.48 -16.26
CA SER A 566 -9.30 31.35 -17.39
C SER A 566 -10.78 31.75 -17.36
N ASN A 567 -11.64 30.93 -16.76
CA ASN A 567 -13.05 31.22 -16.59
C ASN A 567 -13.34 32.09 -15.35
N GLY A 568 -12.34 32.48 -14.57
CA GLY A 568 -12.49 33.28 -13.34
C GLY A 568 -12.45 32.47 -12.04
N GLY A 569 -12.24 31.15 -12.13
CA GLY A 569 -12.08 30.29 -10.97
C GLY A 569 -10.83 30.62 -10.16
N THR A 570 -10.88 30.38 -8.84
CA THR A 570 -9.75 30.66 -7.94
C THR A 570 -8.92 29.41 -7.67
N ALA A 571 -7.66 29.42 -8.09
CA ALA A 571 -6.69 28.37 -7.79
C ALA A 571 -5.56 28.87 -6.88
N ILE A 572 -5.22 28.10 -5.85
CA ILE A 572 -4.11 28.35 -4.93
C ILE A 572 -3.08 27.25 -5.12
N LEU A 573 -1.86 27.63 -5.54
CA LEU A 573 -0.74 26.70 -5.64
C LEU A 573 0.09 26.72 -4.36
N LEU A 574 0.35 25.55 -3.80
CA LEU A 574 1.18 25.35 -2.61
C LEU A 574 2.27 24.32 -2.92
N GLY A 575 3.49 24.77 -3.20
CA GLY A 575 4.62 23.86 -3.43
C GLY A 575 5.59 24.32 -4.52
N PRO A 576 6.48 23.43 -4.99
CA PRO A 576 7.38 23.72 -6.10
C PRO A 576 6.60 23.95 -7.40
N PRO A 577 7.24 24.56 -8.42
CA PRO A 577 6.64 24.70 -9.74
C PRO A 577 6.30 23.34 -10.38
N ILE A 578 5.32 23.34 -11.28
CA ILE A 578 5.01 22.18 -12.13
C ILE A 578 6.05 22.15 -13.26
N LEU A 579 6.86 21.10 -13.32
CA LEU A 579 8.02 21.04 -14.22
C LEU A 579 7.85 20.01 -15.33
N LEU A 580 7.25 18.85 -15.02
CA LEU A 580 7.00 17.79 -15.98
C LEU A 580 5.53 17.41 -16.07
N TYR A 581 5.14 16.97 -17.26
CA TYR A 581 3.94 16.17 -17.41
C TYR A 581 4.24 14.72 -17.06
N HIS A 582 3.21 14.01 -16.58
CA HIS A 582 3.29 12.58 -16.25
C HIS A 582 3.70 11.72 -17.44
N ASP A 583 3.45 12.12 -18.69
CA ASP A 583 3.92 11.42 -19.90
C ASP A 583 5.41 11.66 -20.23
N GLY A 584 6.12 12.41 -19.37
CA GLY A 584 7.51 12.79 -19.56
C GLY A 584 7.72 14.06 -20.38
N GLY A 585 6.64 14.70 -20.84
CA GLY A 585 6.64 16.01 -21.49
C GLY A 585 7.06 17.16 -20.57
N GLN A 586 7.42 18.30 -21.17
CA GLN A 586 7.84 19.49 -20.43
C GLN A 586 6.63 20.34 -20.06
N ALA A 587 6.42 20.59 -18.76
CA ALA A 587 5.34 21.43 -18.25
C ALA A 587 5.82 22.82 -17.78
N LYS A 588 7.14 23.00 -17.55
CA LYS A 588 7.74 24.25 -17.04
C LYS A 588 7.23 25.49 -17.77
N LYS A 589 7.29 25.48 -19.11
CA LYS A 589 6.89 26.64 -19.93
C LYS A 589 5.39 26.91 -19.84
N ASP A 590 4.57 25.87 -19.92
CA ASP A 590 3.11 26.02 -19.85
C ASP A 590 2.68 26.58 -18.49
N PHE A 591 3.38 26.17 -17.42
CA PHE A 591 3.21 26.69 -16.08
C PHE A 591 3.69 28.15 -15.93
N GLU A 592 4.85 28.50 -16.48
CA GLU A 592 5.33 29.89 -16.57
C GLU A 592 4.33 30.79 -17.29
N ASP A 593 3.79 30.33 -18.42
CA ASP A 593 2.80 31.05 -19.24
C ASP A 593 1.47 31.21 -18.50
N LEU A 594 1.02 30.21 -17.73
CA LEU A 594 -0.21 30.28 -16.93
C LEU A 594 -0.13 31.37 -15.85
N LEU A 595 1.01 31.49 -15.18
CA LEU A 595 1.20 32.44 -14.07
C LEU A 595 1.79 33.79 -14.50
N GLY A 596 2.31 33.89 -15.73
CA GLY A 596 3.03 35.07 -16.20
C GLY A 596 4.35 35.30 -15.44
N ILE A 597 5.03 34.21 -15.06
CA ILE A 597 6.29 34.24 -14.29
C ILE A 597 7.43 33.57 -15.07
N ARG A 598 8.64 33.63 -14.50
CA ARG A 598 9.78 32.84 -14.96
C ARG A 598 10.40 32.10 -13.78
N ILE A 599 10.61 30.81 -13.93
CA ILE A 599 11.28 29.95 -12.95
C ILE A 599 12.79 30.05 -13.21
N VAL A 600 13.52 30.43 -12.17
CA VAL A 600 14.99 30.50 -12.18
C VAL A 600 15.54 29.13 -11.80
N ASP A 601 16.58 28.68 -12.50
CA ASP A 601 17.24 27.39 -12.30
C ASP A 601 18.08 27.32 -11.01
#